data_AF-A0A543IWT2-F1
#
_entry.id   AF-A0A543IWT2-F1
#
_cell.length_a   1.000
_cell.length_b   1.000
_cell.length_c   1.000
_cell.angle_alpha   90.00
_cell.angle_beta   90.00
_cell.angle_gamma   90.00
#
_symmetry.space_group_name_H-M   'P 1'
#
loop_
_entity.id
_entity.type
_entity.pdbx_description
1 polymer ?
#
loop_
_entity_poly.entity_id
_entity_poly.type
_entity_poly.pdbx_seq_one_letter_code
_entity_poly.pdbx_strand_id
1 'polypeptide(L)'
;MGKCLALLLGCVTVLLCGCAGHDEEGLHRAFRECIVKDRKESARLDEIIGPLLTAKERSTFYEGSDCDSNPEGGAYAAYNLDPDTPPRDIVDRFHAAGWVDVPNGKPPCTDTCVMSLGKEVDGRRIELQVNDYHDGRTRVLEAWFVD
;
A
#
# COMPACT_ATOMS: atom_id res chain seq x y z
N MET A 1 -56.23 -0.48 57.75
CA MET A 1 -57.06 -0.90 56.60
C MET A 1 -56.69 -0.06 55.39
N GLY A 2 -56.16 -0.72 54.36
CA GLY A 2 -56.12 -0.37 52.92
C GLY A 2 -55.90 1.07 52.45
N LYS A 3 -54.82 1.27 51.67
CA LYS A 3 -54.78 1.71 50.25
C LYS A 3 -53.32 2.09 49.91
N CYS A 4 -52.58 1.19 49.28
CA CYS A 4 -52.32 1.11 47.83
C CYS A 4 -51.41 2.23 47.29
N LEU A 5 -50.19 1.80 46.94
CA LEU A 5 -49.61 1.90 45.60
C LEU A 5 -49.28 3.31 45.10
N ALA A 6 -48.02 3.73 45.24
CA ALA A 6 -47.38 4.66 44.32
C ALA A 6 -45.86 4.61 44.44
N LEU A 7 -45.22 4.13 43.38
CA LEU A 7 -43.89 4.53 42.90
C LEU A 7 -42.73 4.42 43.89
N LEU A 8 -42.04 3.28 43.91
CA LEU A 8 -40.62 3.27 44.23
C LEU A 8 -39.93 2.16 43.42
N LEU A 9 -38.93 2.58 42.65
CA LEU A 9 -37.88 1.78 41.97
C LEU A 9 -38.34 0.97 40.75
N GLY A 10 -38.25 1.44 39.51
CA GLY A 10 -37.40 2.52 39.02
C GLY A 10 -35.91 2.16 38.99
N CYS A 11 -35.54 0.89 38.79
CA CYS A 11 -34.16 0.47 38.42
C CYS A 11 -34.12 -0.98 37.90
N VAL A 12 -35.06 -1.35 37.02
CA VAL A 12 -34.79 -2.42 36.04
C VAL A 12 -34.34 -1.73 34.76
N THR A 13 -33.22 -1.01 34.84
CA THR A 13 -32.42 -0.74 33.65
C THR A 13 -31.84 -2.08 33.26
N VAL A 14 -32.56 -2.68 32.32
CA VAL A 14 -32.13 -3.77 31.46
C VAL A 14 -30.62 -3.70 31.32
N LEU A 15 -29.94 -4.69 31.90
CA LEU A 15 -28.65 -5.18 31.43
C LEU A 15 -28.87 -5.59 29.97
N LEU A 16 -28.96 -4.61 29.08
CA LEU A 16 -28.62 -4.79 27.69
C LEU A 16 -27.13 -5.06 27.76
N CYS A 17 -26.80 -6.35 27.88
CA CYS A 17 -25.63 -6.92 27.26
C CYS A 17 -25.63 -6.45 25.81
N GLY A 18 -25.17 -5.22 25.59
CA GLY A 18 -24.49 -4.85 24.37
C GLY A 18 -23.20 -5.64 24.39
N CYS A 19 -23.31 -6.93 24.12
CA CYS A 19 -22.32 -7.57 23.29
C CYS A 19 -22.27 -6.66 22.07
N ALA A 20 -21.29 -5.76 22.06
CA ALA A 20 -20.89 -5.06 20.86
C ALA A 20 -20.49 -6.17 19.92
N GLY A 21 -21.47 -6.68 19.17
CA GLY A 21 -21.21 -7.48 17.99
C GLY A 21 -20.22 -6.63 17.22
N HIS A 22 -19.02 -7.17 17.01
CA HIS A 22 -18.19 -6.66 15.95
C HIS A 22 -19.11 -6.43 14.76
N ASP A 23 -19.19 -5.20 14.29
CA ASP A 23 -19.91 -4.87 13.07
C ASP A 23 -19.13 -5.49 11.91
N GLU A 24 -19.25 -6.81 11.78
CA GLU A 24 -18.56 -7.61 10.79
C GLU A 24 -18.93 -7.12 9.38
N GLU A 25 -20.17 -6.66 9.19
CA GLU A 25 -20.61 -6.07 7.93
C GLU A 25 -19.89 -4.74 7.62
N GLY A 26 -19.74 -3.86 8.62
CA GLY A 26 -18.96 -2.63 8.53
C GLY A 26 -17.49 -2.90 8.24
N LEU A 27 -16.88 -3.86 8.94
CA LEU A 27 -15.50 -4.28 8.74
C LEU A 27 -15.28 -4.85 7.33
N HIS A 28 -16.14 -5.76 6.88
CA HIS A 28 -16.08 -6.34 5.54
C HIS A 28 -16.29 -5.30 4.43
N ARG A 29 -17.10 -4.26 4.68
CA ARG A 29 -17.28 -3.16 3.75
C ARG A 29 -16.03 -2.30 3.66
N ALA A 30 -15.49 -1.86 4.79
CA ALA A 30 -14.27 -1.05 4.83
C ALA A 30 -13.09 -1.77 4.17
N PHE A 31 -12.94 -3.07 4.44
CA PHE A 31 -11.91 -3.90 3.79
C PHE A 31 -12.06 -3.93 2.26
N ARG A 32 -13.28 -4.15 1.74
CA ARG A 32 -13.52 -4.12 0.29
C ARG A 32 -13.24 -2.76 -0.33
N GLU A 33 -13.65 -1.68 0.34
CA GLU A 33 -13.40 -0.31 -0.11
C GLU A 33 -11.90 -0.01 -0.16
N CYS A 34 -11.15 -0.45 0.85
CA CYS A 34 -9.69 -0.37 0.89
C CYS A 34 -9.04 -1.09 -0.31
N ILE A 35 -9.40 -2.36 -0.57
CA ILE A 35 -8.85 -3.12 -1.70
C ILE A 35 -9.17 -2.45 -3.05
N VAL A 36 -10.37 -1.91 -3.22
CA VAL A 36 -10.76 -1.19 -4.45
C VAL A 36 -9.96 0.09 -4.62
N LYS A 37 -9.74 0.85 -3.54
CA LYS A 37 -8.88 2.03 -3.54
C LYS A 37 -7.46 1.66 -3.94
N ASP A 38 -6.86 0.68 -3.27
CA ASP A 38 -5.46 0.32 -3.48
C ASP A 38 -5.21 -0.19 -4.89
N ARG A 39 -6.10 -1.01 -5.46
CA ARG A 39 -6.01 -1.42 -6.88
C ARG A 39 -6.00 -0.25 -7.84
N LYS A 40 -6.85 0.74 -7.59
CA LYS A 40 -6.89 1.96 -8.41
C LYS A 40 -5.57 2.74 -8.30
N GLU A 41 -4.98 2.79 -7.11
CA GLU A 41 -3.70 3.44 -6.88
C GLU A 41 -2.52 2.67 -7.51
N SER A 42 -2.50 1.34 -7.41
CA SER A 42 -1.53 0.47 -8.10
C SER A 42 -1.61 0.62 -9.62
N ALA A 43 -2.81 0.69 -10.20
CA ALA A 43 -2.99 0.96 -11.62
C ALA A 43 -2.43 2.34 -12.03
N ARG A 44 -2.62 3.36 -11.18
CA ARG A 44 -2.03 4.69 -11.41
C ARG A 44 -0.50 4.66 -11.33
N LEU A 45 0.07 3.87 -10.42
CA LEU A 45 1.51 3.64 -10.39
C LEU A 45 1.98 3.00 -11.71
N ASP A 46 1.26 2.01 -12.26
CA ASP A 46 1.60 1.41 -13.56
C ASP A 46 1.52 2.39 -14.73
N GLU A 47 0.52 3.27 -14.75
CA GLU A 47 0.42 4.30 -15.78
C GLU A 47 1.64 5.23 -15.81
N ILE A 48 2.27 5.46 -14.66
CA ILE A 48 3.44 6.33 -14.50
C ILE A 48 4.74 5.58 -14.78
N ILE A 49 4.85 4.33 -14.32
CA ILE A 49 6.09 3.54 -14.33
C ILE A 49 6.19 2.66 -15.57
N GLY A 50 5.11 2.01 -15.96
CA GLY A 50 5.05 1.07 -17.08
C GLY A 50 5.62 1.60 -18.41
N PRO A 51 5.41 2.88 -18.80
CA PRO A 51 6.02 3.46 -19.99
C PRO A 51 7.56 3.53 -19.95
N LEU A 52 8.16 3.45 -18.76
CA LEU A 52 9.61 3.41 -18.56
C LEU A 52 10.12 1.96 -18.52
N LEU A 53 9.28 0.96 -18.73
CA LEU A 53 9.70 -0.44 -18.72
C LEU A 53 9.74 -1.01 -20.14
N THR A 54 10.59 -2.01 -20.36
CA THR A 54 10.54 -2.82 -21.58
C THR A 54 9.23 -3.60 -21.61
N ALA A 55 8.83 -4.07 -22.80
CA ALA A 55 7.64 -4.91 -22.94
C ALA A 55 7.70 -6.18 -22.07
N LYS A 56 8.90 -6.78 -21.91
CA LYS A 56 9.12 -7.95 -21.05
C LYS A 56 8.89 -7.59 -19.58
N GLU A 57 9.55 -6.55 -19.07
CA GLU A 57 9.40 -6.09 -17.68
C GLU A 57 7.94 -5.73 -17.37
N ARG A 58 7.30 -4.95 -18.25
CA ARG A 58 5.90 -4.54 -18.07
C ARG A 58 4.92 -5.72 -18.03
N SER A 59 5.22 -6.81 -18.74
CA SER A 59 4.38 -8.01 -18.73
C SER A 59 4.37 -8.74 -17.38
N THR A 60 5.21 -8.32 -16.44
CA THR A 60 5.35 -8.91 -15.10
C THR A 60 4.71 -8.06 -14.00
N PHE A 61 3.92 -7.05 -14.38
CA PHE A 61 3.23 -6.18 -13.44
C PHE A 61 2.42 -6.98 -12.42
N TYR A 62 2.63 -6.63 -11.15
CA TYR A 62 1.91 -7.14 -10.00
C TYR A 62 1.44 -5.96 -9.14
N GLU A 63 0.14 -5.93 -8.84
CA GLU A 63 -0.44 -4.99 -7.88
C GLU A 63 -0.48 -5.64 -6.49
N GLY A 64 -0.32 -4.84 -5.44
CA GLY A 64 -0.60 -5.33 -4.08
C GLY A 64 -1.08 -4.25 -3.13
N SER A 65 -1.43 -4.69 -1.93
CA SER A 65 -2.18 -3.91 -0.94
C SER A 65 -1.89 -4.37 0.47
N ASP A 66 -1.81 -3.42 1.40
CA ASP A 66 -1.62 -3.67 2.83
C ASP A 66 -2.94 -3.72 3.62
N CYS A 67 -4.11 -3.74 2.96
CA CYS A 67 -5.43 -3.69 3.60
C CYS A 67 -5.69 -4.79 4.65
N ASP A 68 -4.99 -5.92 4.58
CA ASP A 68 -5.05 -7.00 5.57
C ASP A 68 -4.41 -6.61 6.91
N SER A 69 -3.51 -5.63 6.91
CA SER A 69 -2.71 -5.19 8.05
C SER A 69 -2.96 -3.74 8.46
N ASN A 70 -3.42 -2.88 7.54
CA ASN A 70 -3.77 -1.50 7.77
C ASN A 70 -5.04 -1.13 6.98
N PRO A 71 -6.14 -0.71 7.63
CA PRO A 71 -7.40 -0.38 6.95
C PRO A 71 -7.34 0.85 6.03
N GLU A 72 -6.33 1.72 6.16
CA GLU A 72 -6.08 2.82 5.21
C GLU A 72 -5.40 2.34 3.92
N GLY A 73 -4.89 1.11 3.95
CA GLY A 73 -4.21 0.45 2.85
C GLY A 73 -2.77 0.89 2.67
N GLY A 74 -2.24 0.49 1.52
CA GLY A 74 -0.86 0.68 1.11
C GLY A 74 -0.70 0.08 -0.27
N ALA A 75 -1.03 0.85 -1.30
CA ALA A 75 -0.94 0.39 -2.67
C ALA A 75 0.51 0.31 -3.12
N TYR A 76 0.89 -0.80 -3.74
CA TYR A 76 2.17 -0.94 -4.43
C TYR A 76 2.02 -1.52 -5.83
N ALA A 77 3.01 -1.20 -6.67
CA ALA A 77 3.22 -1.76 -8.00
C ALA A 77 4.60 -2.44 -8.05
N ALA A 78 4.65 -3.67 -8.54
CA ALA A 78 5.88 -4.45 -8.63
C ALA A 78 6.10 -5.01 -10.05
N TYR A 79 7.36 -5.12 -10.45
CA TYR A 79 7.77 -5.65 -11.75
C TYR A 79 9.03 -6.49 -11.60
N ASN A 80 9.04 -7.66 -12.21
CA ASN A 80 10.28 -8.41 -12.39
C ASN A 80 11.13 -7.73 -13.46
N LEU A 81 12.34 -7.35 -13.05
CA LEU A 81 13.36 -6.82 -13.94
C LEU A 81 14.22 -7.96 -14.45
N ASP A 82 14.83 -7.77 -15.62
CA ASP A 82 15.80 -8.72 -16.12
C ASP A 82 17.06 -8.68 -15.22
N PRO A 83 17.42 -9.78 -14.53
CA PRO A 83 18.57 -9.80 -13.64
C PRO A 83 19.89 -9.56 -14.39
N ASP A 84 19.92 -9.84 -15.71
CA ASP A 84 21.09 -9.60 -16.56
C ASP A 84 21.22 -8.13 -16.99
N THR A 85 20.17 -7.31 -16.80
CA THR A 85 20.24 -5.86 -17.08
C THR A 85 21.01 -5.16 -15.96
N PRO A 86 22.10 -4.43 -16.26
CA PRO A 86 22.82 -3.66 -15.26
C PRO A 86 21.88 -2.70 -14.52
N PRO A 87 21.93 -2.62 -13.18
CA PRO A 87 21.08 -1.69 -12.42
C PRO A 87 21.18 -0.25 -12.91
N ARG A 88 22.37 0.18 -13.36
CA ARG A 88 22.58 1.53 -13.91
C ARG A 88 21.69 1.84 -15.11
N ASP A 89 21.44 0.87 -15.99
CA ASP A 89 20.62 1.11 -17.19
C ASP A 89 19.15 1.36 -16.81
N ILE A 90 18.71 0.79 -15.68
CA ILE A 90 17.41 1.08 -15.09
C ILE A 90 17.43 2.51 -14.51
N VAL A 91 18.44 2.86 -13.68
CA VAL A 91 18.59 4.21 -13.11
C VAL A 91 18.53 5.29 -14.19
N ASP A 92 19.37 5.17 -15.22
CA ASP A 92 19.55 6.17 -16.26
C ASP A 92 18.22 6.43 -17.01
N ARG A 93 17.41 5.38 -17.19
CA ARG A 93 16.07 5.47 -17.81
C ARG A 93 15.09 6.27 -16.93
N PHE A 94 15.10 6.04 -15.63
CA PHE A 94 14.25 6.78 -14.69
C PHE A 94 14.73 8.22 -14.49
N HIS A 95 16.03 8.46 -14.39
CA HIS A 95 16.59 9.81 -14.35
C HIS A 95 16.26 10.61 -15.60
N ALA A 96 16.32 10.01 -16.79
CA ALA A 96 15.91 10.66 -18.04
C ALA A 96 14.42 11.05 -18.04
N ALA A 97 13.59 10.31 -17.30
CA ALA A 97 12.18 10.63 -17.09
C ALA A 97 11.94 11.62 -15.93
N GLY A 98 13.00 12.20 -15.35
CA GLY A 98 12.92 13.19 -14.27
C GLY A 98 12.56 12.59 -12.91
N TRP A 99 12.92 11.33 -12.67
CA TRP A 99 13.04 10.80 -11.31
C TRP A 99 14.38 11.25 -10.71
N VAL A 100 14.44 11.37 -9.39
CA VAL A 100 15.63 11.81 -8.67
C VAL A 100 15.98 10.83 -7.57
N ASP A 101 17.25 10.80 -7.17
CA ASP A 101 17.67 10.00 -6.03
C ASP A 101 16.95 10.46 -4.75
N VAL A 102 16.44 9.50 -3.97
CA VAL A 102 15.85 9.81 -2.66
C VAL A 102 16.99 10.22 -1.72
N PRO A 103 16.94 11.39 -1.06
CA PRO A 103 18.00 11.84 -0.17
C PRO A 103 18.28 10.83 0.96
N ASN A 104 19.56 10.60 1.28
CA ASN A 104 19.98 9.81 2.43
C ASN A 104 19.34 10.36 3.73
N GLY A 105 18.60 9.52 4.47
CA GLY A 105 17.95 9.92 5.73
C GLY A 105 16.63 9.19 6.06
N LYS A 106 15.96 8.57 5.08
CA LYS A 106 15.09 7.41 5.31
C LYS A 106 15.98 6.18 5.58
N PRO A 107 15.52 5.12 6.27
CA PRO A 107 16.36 3.94 6.49
C PRO A 107 17.03 3.58 5.16
N PRO A 108 18.37 3.48 5.13
CA PRO A 108 19.08 3.17 3.90
C PRO A 108 18.46 1.91 3.30
N CYS A 109 18.45 1.83 1.97
CA CYS A 109 18.20 0.60 1.22
C CYS A 109 18.52 -0.62 2.10
N THR A 110 17.53 -1.49 2.32
CA THR A 110 17.75 -2.78 2.99
C THR A 110 18.84 -3.55 2.22
N ASP A 111 19.36 -4.64 2.79
CA ASP A 111 20.47 -5.40 2.16
C ASP A 111 20.18 -5.85 0.71
N THR A 112 18.90 -5.94 0.32
CA THR A 112 18.45 -6.28 -1.03
C THR A 112 18.29 -5.07 -1.94
N CYS A 113 18.18 -3.84 -1.41
CA CYS A 113 17.89 -2.65 -2.20
C CYS A 113 19.17 -2.12 -2.87
N VAL A 114 19.13 -2.04 -4.20
CA VAL A 114 20.23 -1.59 -5.06
C VAL A 114 20.13 -0.10 -5.35
N MET A 115 18.91 0.44 -5.41
CA MET A 115 18.65 1.86 -5.60
C MET A 115 17.28 2.25 -5.03
N SER A 116 17.12 3.55 -4.73
CA SER A 116 15.82 4.16 -4.46
C SER A 116 15.70 5.50 -5.17
N LEU A 117 14.59 5.68 -5.91
CA LEU A 117 14.30 6.90 -6.67
C LEU A 117 12.94 7.46 -6.26
N GLY A 118 12.77 8.77 -6.41
CA GLY A 118 11.54 9.48 -6.10
C GLY A 118 11.11 10.40 -7.24
N LYS A 119 9.80 10.63 -7.34
CA LYS A 119 9.21 11.58 -8.28
C LYS A 119 7.93 12.18 -7.71
N GLU A 120 7.72 13.47 -7.94
CA GLU A 120 6.44 14.11 -7.68
C GLU A 120 5.56 14.03 -8.94
N VAL A 121 4.32 13.56 -8.75
CA VAL A 121 3.29 13.48 -9.79
C VAL A 121 1.98 13.97 -9.19
N ASP A 122 1.39 15.00 -9.78
CA ASP A 122 0.13 15.61 -9.34
C ASP A 122 0.09 15.99 -7.85
N GLY A 123 1.22 16.48 -7.33
CA GLY A 123 1.36 16.91 -5.92
C GLY A 123 1.52 15.77 -4.92
N ARG A 124 1.62 14.51 -5.39
CA ARG A 124 1.95 13.34 -4.57
C ARG A 124 3.36 12.87 -4.88
N ARG A 125 4.08 12.42 -3.87
CA ARG A 125 5.40 11.82 -4.06
C ARG A 125 5.24 10.30 -4.24
N ILE A 126 5.94 9.78 -5.24
CA ILE A 126 6.10 8.35 -5.49
C ILE A 126 7.54 8.03 -5.17
N GLU A 127 7.75 6.93 -4.46
CA GLU A 127 9.07 6.32 -4.30
C GLU A 127 9.06 4.96 -4.98
N LEU A 128 10.21 4.60 -5.54
CA LEU A 128 10.47 3.26 -6.04
C LEU A 128 11.80 2.75 -5.50
N GLN A 129 11.92 1.44 -5.44
CA GLN A 129 13.14 0.73 -5.12
C GLN A 129 13.37 -0.37 -6.15
N VAL A 130 14.64 -0.60 -6.46
CA VAL A 130 15.05 -1.82 -7.17
C VAL A 130 15.71 -2.74 -6.16
N ASN A 131 15.14 -3.93 -6.00
CA ASN A 131 15.55 -4.94 -5.04
C ASN A 131 16.15 -6.15 -5.76
N ASP A 132 17.33 -6.58 -5.31
CA ASP A 132 17.99 -7.82 -5.66
C ASP A 132 17.76 -8.86 -4.56
N TYR A 133 16.88 -9.82 -4.84
CA TYR A 133 16.66 -10.97 -4.00
C TYR A 133 17.51 -12.15 -4.45
N HIS A 134 17.81 -13.05 -3.49
CA HIS A 134 18.52 -14.30 -3.74
C HIS A 134 19.86 -14.09 -4.46
N ASP A 135 20.67 -13.15 -3.97
CA ASP A 135 21.99 -12.79 -4.51
C ASP A 135 21.95 -12.33 -5.99
N GLY A 136 20.91 -11.59 -6.36
CA GLY A 136 20.74 -11.01 -7.70
C GLY A 136 20.09 -11.94 -8.72
N ARG A 137 19.59 -13.12 -8.31
CA ARG A 137 18.83 -14.02 -9.20
C ARG A 137 17.45 -13.49 -9.56
N THR A 138 16.86 -12.71 -8.65
CA THR A 138 15.57 -12.07 -8.86
C THR A 138 15.74 -10.58 -8.61
N ARG A 139 15.51 -9.77 -9.63
CA ARG A 139 15.48 -8.32 -9.50
C ARG A 139 14.05 -7.84 -9.64
N VAL A 140 13.59 -7.02 -8.71
CA VAL A 140 12.23 -6.48 -8.70
C VAL A 140 12.29 -4.97 -8.58
N LEU A 141 11.50 -4.26 -9.36
CA LEU A 141 11.18 -2.86 -9.12
C LEU A 141 9.88 -2.81 -8.35
N GLU A 142 9.88 -2.17 -7.19
CA GLU A 142 8.69 -1.93 -6.37
C GLU A 142 8.48 -0.43 -6.23
N ALA A 143 7.24 0.03 -6.28
CA ALA A 143 6.89 1.43 -6.14
C ALA A 143 5.61 1.64 -5.35
N TRP A 144 5.54 2.76 -4.64
CA TRP A 144 4.43 3.14 -3.78
C TRP A 144 4.33 4.67 -3.66
N PHE A 145 3.15 5.14 -3.30
CA PHE A 145 2.98 6.53 -2.88
C PHE A 145 3.56 6.72 -1.47
N VAL A 146 4.20 7.86 -1.26
CA VAL A 146 4.66 8.29 0.07
C VAL A 146 4.00 9.61 0.42
N ASP A 147 3.39 9.64 1.60
CA ASP A 147 2.79 10.84 2.20
C ASP A 147 3.83 11.67 2.97
#